data_AF-A0A7S3XLS3-F1
#
_entry.id   AF-A0A7S3XLS3-F1
#
_cell.length_a   1.000
_cell.length_b   1.000
_cell.length_c   1.000
_cell.angle_alpha   90.00
_cell.angle_beta   90.00
_cell.angle_gamma   90.00
#
_symmetry.space_group_name_H-M   'P 1'
#
loop_
_entity.id
_entity.type
_entity.pdbx_description
1 polymer ?
#
loop_
_entity_poly.entity_id
_entity_poly.type
_entity_poly.pdbx_seq_one_letter_code
_entity_poly.pdbx_strand_id
1 'polypeptide(L)'
;ASLFQRARHAKPSLVAVRTARGEVFGGFVTSEWEPQTGYFGTGECFLWKKLQSGQYSNIPDSSSCCSFSKYTWTHSNSFFMYCQENCFGMGGGGGHFGFFVGDMMEH
;
A
#
# COMPACT_ATOMS: atom_id res chain seq x y z
N ALA A 1 -7.04 -13.16 16.07
CA ALA A 1 -5.69 -12.72 15.67
C ALA A 1 -5.82 -11.50 14.76
N SER A 2 -5.21 -10.38 15.12
CA SER A 2 -5.16 -9.15 14.30
C SER A 2 -4.38 -9.37 13.00
N LEU A 3 -4.51 -8.45 12.04
CA LEU A 3 -3.72 -8.48 10.80
C LEU A 3 -2.23 -8.57 11.10
N PHE A 4 -1.74 -7.76 12.03
CA PHE A 4 -0.33 -7.75 12.46
C PHE A 4 0.11 -9.08 13.06
N GLN A 5 -0.73 -9.72 13.89
CA GLN A 5 -0.41 -11.03 14.44
C GLN A 5 -0.29 -12.11 13.37
N ARG A 6 -1.05 -12.00 12.27
CA ARG A 6 -1.02 -12.95 11.15
C ARG A 6 0.09 -12.66 10.15
N ALA A 7 0.44 -11.39 9.96
CA ALA A 7 1.48 -10.93 9.04
C ALA A 7 2.88 -10.90 9.70
N ARG A 8 2.96 -11.21 11.00
CA ARG A 8 4.20 -11.36 11.74
C ARG A 8 5.15 -12.31 11.00
N HIS A 9 6.39 -11.87 10.84
CA HIS A 9 7.49 -12.51 10.11
C HIS A 9 7.37 -12.58 8.58
N ALA A 10 6.35 -11.97 7.98
CA ALA A 10 6.21 -11.93 6.52
C ALA A 10 7.07 -10.79 5.91
N LYS A 11 8.27 -11.13 5.43
CA LYS A 11 9.14 -10.22 4.66
C LYS A 11 9.96 -10.94 3.57
N PRO A 12 10.11 -10.36 2.36
CA PRO A 12 9.29 -9.25 1.87
C PRO A 12 7.83 -9.70 1.67
N SER A 13 6.89 -8.76 1.65
CA SER A 13 5.47 -9.08 1.45
C SER A 13 4.77 -8.09 0.52
N LEU A 14 3.65 -8.53 -0.06
CA LEU A 14 2.79 -7.70 -0.90
C LEU A 14 1.50 -7.41 -0.13
N VAL A 15 1.26 -6.15 0.17
CA VAL A 15 0.00 -5.69 0.75
C VAL A 15 -0.98 -5.38 -0.36
N ALA A 16 -2.19 -5.91 -0.24
CA ALA A 16 -3.32 -5.59 -1.10
C ALA A 16 -4.51 -5.13 -0.23
N VAL A 17 -5.01 -3.95 -0.52
CA VAL A 17 -6.20 -3.34 0.10
C VAL A 17 -7.28 -3.28 -0.95
N ARG A 18 -8.48 -3.77 -0.61
CA ARG A 18 -9.69 -3.60 -1.40
C ARG A 18 -10.65 -2.69 -0.64
N THR A 19 -11.06 -1.58 -1.25
CA THR A 19 -12.04 -0.68 -0.65
C THR A 19 -13.46 -1.22 -0.81
N ALA A 20 -14.41 -0.71 -0.02
CA ALA A 20 -15.84 -1.01 -0.19
C ALA A 20 -16.38 -0.62 -1.58
N ARG A 21 -15.72 0.33 -2.26
CA ARG A 21 -16.04 0.76 -3.63
C ARG A 21 -15.44 -0.15 -4.71
N GLY A 22 -14.70 -1.18 -4.32
CA GLY A 22 -14.07 -2.14 -5.24
C GLY A 22 -12.74 -1.69 -5.83
N GLU A 23 -12.18 -0.57 -5.38
CA GLU A 23 -10.81 -0.18 -5.74
C GLU A 23 -9.82 -1.14 -5.08
N VAL A 24 -8.76 -1.52 -5.81
CA VAL A 24 -7.70 -2.39 -5.29
C VAL A 24 -6.36 -1.70 -5.48
N PHE A 25 -5.62 -1.56 -4.41
CA PHE A 25 -4.29 -0.95 -4.39
C PHE A 25 -3.45 -1.55 -3.26
N GLY A 26 -2.18 -1.15 -3.16
CA GLY A 26 -1.37 -1.52 -2.02
C GLY A 26 0.10 -1.19 -2.24
N GLY A 27 0.97 -1.99 -1.63
CA GLY A 27 2.41 -1.80 -1.75
C GLY A 27 3.20 -3.07 -1.56
N PHE A 28 4.40 -3.10 -2.16
CA PHE A 28 5.44 -4.06 -1.85
C PHE A 28 6.30 -3.52 -0.71
N VAL A 29 6.53 -4.35 0.30
CA VAL A 29 7.25 -3.98 1.51
C VAL A 29 8.44 -4.89 1.76
N THR A 30 9.55 -4.30 2.18
CA THR A 30 10.81 -5.02 2.42
C THR A 30 11.02 -5.43 3.87
N SER A 31 10.21 -4.92 4.79
CA SER A 31 10.31 -5.19 6.22
C SER A 31 9.01 -5.77 6.77
N GLU A 32 9.11 -6.39 7.94
CA GLU A 32 7.97 -6.91 8.69
C GLU A 32 7.10 -5.74 9.19
N TRP A 33 5.79 -5.94 9.28
CA TRP A 33 4.88 -4.98 9.90
C TRP A 33 4.98 -5.04 11.42
N GLU A 34 6.00 -4.37 11.96
CA GLU A 34 6.23 -4.23 13.38
C GLU A 34 5.93 -2.80 13.83
N PRO A 35 5.05 -2.59 14.84
CA PRO A 35 4.88 -1.28 15.45
C PRO A 35 6.21 -0.76 15.97
N GLN A 36 6.64 0.39 15.47
CA GLN A 36 7.90 0.99 15.87
C GLN A 36 7.91 2.51 15.67
N THR A 37 8.91 3.17 16.26
CA THR A 37 9.05 4.61 16.18
C THR A 37 9.57 5.04 14.80
N GLY A 38 8.83 5.92 14.13
CA GLY A 38 9.24 6.51 12.86
C GLY A 38 9.03 5.63 11.62
N TYR A 39 9.61 6.06 10.50
CA TYR A 39 9.53 5.36 9.22
C TYR A 39 10.64 4.33 9.06
N PHE A 40 10.36 3.26 8.31
CA PHE A 40 11.30 2.17 8.04
C PHE A 40 11.10 1.57 6.65
N GLY A 41 11.87 0.52 6.33
CA GLY A 41 11.91 -0.10 5.00
C GLY A 41 13.07 0.41 4.15
N THR A 42 13.12 -0.03 2.90
CA THR A 42 14.19 0.30 1.94
C THR A 42 13.62 0.95 0.68
N GLY A 43 14.49 1.52 -0.15
CA GLY A 43 14.13 2.11 -1.45
C GLY A 43 13.53 1.15 -2.47
N GLU A 44 13.50 -0.15 -2.18
CA GLU A 44 12.84 -1.17 -2.99
C GLU A 44 11.32 -1.22 -2.74
N CYS A 45 10.83 -0.59 -1.68
CA CYS A 45 9.40 -0.41 -1.45
C CYS A 45 8.76 0.36 -2.61
N PHE A 46 7.58 -0.09 -3.04
CA PHE A 46 6.82 0.60 -4.07
C PHE A 46 5.32 0.46 -3.84
N LEU A 47 4.55 1.45 -4.28
CA LEU A 47 3.10 1.39 -4.28
C LEU A 47 2.60 0.84 -5.61
N TRP A 48 1.39 0.29 -5.59
CA TRP A 48 0.71 -0.15 -6.80
C TRP A 48 -0.79 0.07 -6.72
N LYS A 49 -1.44 0.24 -7.86
CA LYS A 49 -2.91 0.35 -7.97
C LYS A 49 -3.41 -0.42 -9.17
N LYS A 50 -4.48 -1.21 -8.98
CA LYS A 50 -5.21 -1.84 -10.08
C LYS A 50 -5.94 -0.75 -10.86
N LEU A 51 -5.74 -0.74 -12.17
CA LEU A 51 -6.48 0.08 -13.11
C LEU A 51 -7.76 -0.66 -13.47
N GLN A 52 -8.89 0.03 -13.38
CA GLN A 52 -10.17 -0.53 -13.79
C GLN A 52 -10.28 -0.51 -15.31
N SER A 53 -10.36 -1.68 -15.94
CA SER A 53 -10.78 -1.81 -17.34
C SER A 53 -12.28 -1.51 -17.39
N GLY A 54 -12.68 -0.41 -18.02
CA GLY A 54 -14.12 -0.14 -18.20
C GLY A 54 -14.62 1.29 -18.36
N GLN A 55 -13.78 2.32 -18.55
CA GLN A 55 -14.31 3.64 -18.95
C GLN A 55 -14.24 3.91 -20.46
N TYR A 56 -13.61 3.05 -21.29
CA TYR A 56 -13.36 3.36 -22.70
C TYR A 56 -13.45 2.20 -23.72
N SER A 57 -13.95 1.02 -23.36
CA SER A 57 -14.02 -0.11 -24.33
C SER A 57 -15.46 -0.51 -24.65
N ASN A 58 -16.02 0.02 -25.74
CA ASN A 58 -17.27 -0.44 -26.36
C ASN A 58 -17.14 -1.82 -27.04
N ILE A 59 -16.20 -2.67 -26.62
CA ILE A 59 -15.95 -3.98 -27.23
C ILE A 59 -16.52 -5.06 -26.29
N PRO A 60 -17.57 -5.80 -26.71
CA PRO A 60 -18.30 -6.73 -25.84
C PRO A 60 -17.51 -7.98 -25.38
N ASP A 61 -16.23 -8.10 -25.74
CA ASP A 61 -15.44 -9.33 -25.55
C ASP A 61 -13.97 -9.05 -25.16
N SER A 62 -13.65 -7.86 -24.65
CA SER A 62 -12.36 -7.62 -23.99
C SER A 62 -12.44 -8.09 -22.54
N SER A 63 -12.37 -9.41 -22.35
CA SER A 63 -12.29 -10.05 -21.04
C SER A 63 -11.15 -9.44 -20.20
N SER A 64 -11.51 -8.50 -19.32
CA SER A 64 -10.80 -8.12 -18.10
C SER A 64 -9.27 -8.03 -18.19
N CYS A 65 -8.73 -7.18 -19.07
CA CYS A 65 -7.32 -6.79 -18.94
C CYS A 65 -7.17 -6.00 -17.61
N CYS A 66 -6.66 -6.67 -16.58
CA CYS A 66 -6.38 -6.04 -15.30
C CYS A 66 -4.99 -5.41 -15.39
N SER A 67 -4.93 -4.13 -15.73
CA SER A 67 -3.68 -3.37 -15.73
C SER A 67 -3.35 -2.84 -14.34
N PHE A 68 -2.09 -2.58 -14.06
CA PHE A 68 -1.62 -2.02 -12.79
C PHE A 68 -0.66 -0.87 -13.05
N SER A 69 -0.75 0.18 -12.22
CA SER A 69 0.28 1.21 -12.13
C SER A 69 1.21 0.90 -10.97
N LYS A 70 2.52 1.03 -11.19
CA LYS A 70 3.58 0.89 -10.19
C LYS A 70 4.18 2.26 -9.90
N TYR A 71 4.34 2.61 -8.63
CA TYR A 71 4.93 3.86 -8.17
C TYR A 71 6.15 3.54 -7.31
N THR A 72 7.33 3.64 -7.91
CA THR A 72 8.62 3.39 -7.24
C THR A 72 9.07 4.60 -6.44
N TRP A 73 10.00 4.36 -5.52
CA TRP A 73 10.68 5.42 -4.80
C TRP A 73 11.29 6.47 -5.75
N THR A 74 11.07 7.76 -5.43
CA THR A 74 11.54 8.90 -6.20
C THR A 74 12.88 9.46 -5.73
N HIS A 75 13.53 8.84 -4.74
CA HIS A 75 14.71 9.35 -4.05
C HIS A 75 14.49 10.66 -3.25
N SER A 76 13.25 11.10 -3.06
CA SER A 76 12.96 12.39 -2.41
C SER A 76 13.00 12.36 -0.87
N ASN A 77 12.75 11.20 -0.25
CA ASN A 77 12.81 10.99 1.21
C ASN A 77 12.93 9.49 1.51
N SER A 78 13.12 9.10 2.78
CA SER A 78 13.19 7.68 3.19
C SER A 78 11.95 7.23 3.98
N PHE A 79 10.78 7.82 3.70
CA PHE A 79 9.53 7.57 4.43
C PHE A 79 8.72 6.43 3.80
N PHE A 80 9.30 5.22 3.75
CA PHE A 80 8.72 4.11 2.99
C PHE A 80 7.53 3.44 3.67
N MET A 81 7.71 3.00 4.90
CA MET A 81 6.72 2.27 5.70
C MET A 81 6.53 2.94 7.05
N TYR A 82 5.31 2.93 7.56
CA TYR A 82 4.93 3.42 8.89
C TYR A 82 3.98 2.43 9.54
N CYS A 83 4.18 2.11 10.81
CA CYS A 83 3.37 1.14 11.53
C CYS A 83 3.31 1.50 13.02
N GLN A 84 2.09 1.54 13.56
CA GLN A 84 1.76 1.68 14.97
C GLN A 84 0.79 0.56 15.37
N GLU A 85 0.43 0.48 16.64
CA GLU A 85 -0.37 -0.62 17.20
C GLU A 85 -1.68 -0.89 16.41
N ASN A 86 -2.36 0.17 15.95
CA ASN A 86 -3.67 0.07 15.30
C ASN A 86 -3.71 0.67 13.88
N CYS A 87 -2.58 1.08 13.33
CA CYS A 87 -2.54 1.66 12.00
C CYS A 87 -1.21 1.42 11.29
N PHE A 88 -1.25 1.46 9.97
CA PHE A 88 -0.06 1.39 9.14
C PHE A 88 -0.27 2.20 7.85
N GLY A 89 0.84 2.62 7.25
CA GLY A 89 0.84 3.39 6.03
C GLY A 89 2.13 3.21 5.24
N MET A 90 2.10 3.64 3.98
CA MET A 90 3.25 3.62 3.09
C MET A 90 3.39 4.90 2.29
N GLY A 91 4.62 5.24 1.95
CA GLY A 91 4.96 6.38 1.11
C GLY A 91 4.59 7.71 1.76
N GLY A 92 5.19 8.01 2.91
CA GLY A 92 5.02 9.27 3.62
C GLY A 92 5.74 10.44 2.94
N GLY A 93 5.28 11.66 3.19
CA GLY A 93 5.91 12.89 2.72
C GLY A 93 4.89 13.99 2.49
N GLY A 94 5.30 15.26 2.58
CA GLY A 94 4.40 16.39 2.32
C GLY A 94 3.11 16.39 3.16
N GLY A 95 3.17 15.83 4.38
CA GLY A 95 2.02 15.74 5.29
C GLY A 95 1.01 14.61 5.01
N HIS A 96 1.26 13.72 4.06
CA HIS A 96 0.34 12.63 3.71
C HIS A 96 1.06 11.30 3.49
N PHE A 97 0.28 10.23 3.34
CA PHE A 97 0.72 8.90 2.93
C PHE A 97 0.20 8.58 1.53
N GLY A 98 0.93 7.77 0.76
CA GLY A 98 0.41 7.19 -0.47
C GLY A 98 -0.80 6.27 -0.21
N PHE A 99 -0.79 5.53 0.90
CA PHE A 99 -2.01 5.02 1.52
C PHE A 99 -1.82 4.83 3.04
N PHE A 100 -2.93 4.83 3.76
CA PHE A 100 -2.99 4.61 5.21
C PHE A 100 -4.22 3.75 5.55
N VAL A 101 -4.06 2.83 6.50
CA VAL A 101 -5.12 1.95 7.01
C VAL A 101 -5.06 1.94 8.53
N GLY A 102 -6.19 2.24 9.16
CA GLY A 102 -6.35 2.27 10.61
C GLY A 102 -6.99 3.57 11.06
N ASP A 103 -7.08 3.73 12.37
CA ASP A 103 -7.61 4.95 12.97
C ASP A 103 -6.50 5.99 13.00
N MET A 104 -6.69 7.09 12.27
CA MET A 104 -5.84 8.27 12.38
C MET A 104 -6.14 8.88 13.75
N MET A 105 -5.26 8.71 14.73
CA MET A 105 -5.37 9.52 15.95
C MET A 105 -5.02 10.95 15.58
N GLU A 106 -6.04 11.74 15.27
CA GLU A 106 -5.95 13.20 15.32
C GLU A 106 -5.56 13.58 16.75
N HIS A 107 -4.47 14.33 16.91
CA HIS A 107 -4.22 15.16 18.08
C HIS A 107 -4.28 16.62 17.64
#